data_AF-A0A3R6GC58-F1
#
_entry.id   AF-A0A3R6GC58-F1
#
_cell.length_a   1.000
_cell.length_b   1.000
_cell.length_c   1.000
_cell.angle_alpha   90.00
_cell.angle_beta   90.00
_cell.angle_gamma   90.00
#
_symmetry.space_group_name_H-M   'P 1'
#
loop_
_entity.id
_entity.type
_entity.pdbx_description
1 polymer ?
#
loop_
_entity_poly.entity_id
_entity_poly.type
_entity_poly.pdbx_seq_one_letter_code
_entity_poly.pdbx_strand_id
1 'polypeptide(L)'
;MAHIAKYQSGAIGHMCALYENEAMQANGYNLGPKRLISQVQFISKRISALALKRHVRKDAVRLCDCIVTLPRSFDDNREREFFKTAYTFLSQRYGVDNVVSAYVHRNSSHPHMHFAWIPVTEDGRLSAKSVVTRLELKTLHPDMQRFMESSLGCKVEILLDSEKAGERILSGLGLKDYIDAKAELERLDSEIAEKKAQLNEILRQEHEARKRLAELVCSAEQEDTEGD
;
A
#
# COMPACT_ATOMS: atom_id res chain seq x y z
N MET A 1 -2.56 3.50 -1.43
CA MET A 1 -1.34 3.13 -2.17
C MET A 1 -0.57 4.37 -2.57
N ALA A 2 0.70 4.47 -2.18
CA ALA A 2 1.54 5.62 -2.51
C ALA A 2 2.65 5.23 -3.51
N HIS A 3 2.62 5.82 -4.70
CA HIS A 3 3.64 5.61 -5.74
C HIS A 3 4.66 6.74 -5.68
N ILE A 4 5.97 6.42 -5.72
CA ILE A 4 7.03 7.43 -5.77
C ILE A 4 7.55 7.56 -7.20
N ALA A 5 7.34 8.73 -7.81
CA ALA A 5 7.97 9.13 -9.06
C ALA A 5 9.26 9.92 -8.81
N LYS A 6 10.20 9.86 -9.77
CA LYS A 6 11.53 10.48 -9.67
C LYS A 6 11.80 11.28 -10.93
N TYR A 7 12.20 12.54 -10.78
CA TYR A 7 12.39 13.47 -11.89
C TYR A 7 13.78 14.10 -11.89
N GLN A 8 14.35 14.13 -13.09
CA GLN A 8 15.58 14.86 -13.43
C GLN A 8 15.24 16.28 -13.87
N SER A 9 16.26 17.13 -14.03
CA SER A 9 16.08 18.57 -14.33
C SER A 9 15.19 18.86 -15.54
N GLY A 10 15.22 18.03 -16.58
CA GLY A 10 14.43 18.24 -17.79
C GLY A 10 12.91 18.16 -17.59
N ALA A 11 12.44 17.40 -16.60
CA ALA A 11 11.00 17.21 -16.36
C ALA A 11 10.43 18.15 -15.28
N ILE A 12 11.27 18.70 -14.40
CA ILE A 12 10.83 19.41 -13.19
C ILE A 12 9.95 20.61 -13.50
N GLY A 13 10.30 21.41 -14.51
CA GLY A 13 9.52 22.59 -14.88
C GLY A 13 8.08 22.23 -15.27
N HIS A 14 7.95 21.19 -16.10
CA HIS A 14 6.65 20.67 -16.52
C HIS A 14 5.86 20.10 -15.34
N MET A 15 6.47 19.22 -14.54
CA MET A 15 5.78 18.59 -13.40
C MET A 15 5.32 19.61 -12.35
N CYS A 16 6.16 20.60 -12.01
CA CYS A 16 5.79 21.64 -11.06
C CYS A 16 4.59 22.46 -11.55
N ALA A 17 4.56 22.79 -12.85
CA ALA A 17 3.44 23.49 -13.46
C ALA A 17 2.18 22.62 -13.48
N LEU A 18 2.29 21.33 -13.81
CA LEU A 18 1.17 20.39 -13.77
C LEU A 18 0.55 20.32 -12.38
N TYR A 19 1.35 20.06 -11.33
CA TYR A 19 0.83 19.93 -9.96
C TYR A 19 0.04 21.16 -9.50
N GLU A 20 0.53 22.34 -9.86
CA GLU A 20 -0.11 23.62 -9.50
C GLU A 20 -1.35 23.89 -10.36
N ASN A 21 -1.24 23.78 -11.68
CA ASN A 21 -2.34 24.06 -12.60
C ASN A 21 -3.52 23.11 -12.41
N GLU A 22 -3.25 21.81 -12.29
CA GLU A 22 -4.29 20.80 -12.06
C GLU A 22 -4.98 21.04 -10.72
N ALA A 23 -4.23 21.38 -9.66
CA ALA A 23 -4.83 21.75 -8.38
C ALA A 23 -5.75 22.97 -8.53
N MET A 24 -5.31 24.02 -9.22
CA MET A 24 -6.12 25.23 -9.41
C MET A 24 -7.39 24.95 -10.21
N GLN A 25 -7.28 24.16 -11.29
CA GLN A 25 -8.46 23.72 -12.07
C GLN A 25 -9.39 22.81 -11.26
N ALA A 26 -8.84 22.10 -10.28
CA ALA A 26 -9.57 21.16 -9.44
C ALA A 26 -10.29 21.78 -8.25
N ASN A 27 -10.24 23.11 -8.06
CA ASN A 27 -10.58 23.73 -6.76
C ASN A 27 -9.80 23.08 -5.59
N GLY A 28 -8.57 22.69 -5.90
CA GLY A 28 -7.59 22.09 -5.00
C GLY A 28 -6.86 23.12 -4.16
N TYR A 29 -5.89 22.64 -3.38
CA TYR A 29 -5.12 23.50 -2.47
C TYR A 29 -3.73 22.92 -2.21
N ASN A 30 -2.80 23.78 -1.78
CA ASN A 30 -1.46 23.37 -1.38
C ASN A 30 -1.37 23.33 0.15
N LEU A 31 -0.94 22.18 0.69
CA LEU A 31 -0.60 22.03 2.12
C LEU A 31 0.88 22.33 2.40
N GLY A 32 1.71 22.36 1.35
CA GLY A 32 3.14 22.63 1.44
C GLY A 32 3.46 24.11 1.70
N PRO A 33 4.74 24.45 1.84
CA PRO A 33 5.16 25.80 2.21
C PRO A 33 4.82 26.82 1.12
N LYS A 34 4.21 27.94 1.53
CA LYS A 34 3.97 29.08 0.66
C LYS A 34 5.27 29.85 0.46
N ARG A 35 5.70 30.02 -0.79
CA ARG A 35 6.95 30.70 -1.15
C ARG A 35 6.68 31.76 -2.21
N LEU A 36 7.46 32.84 -2.17
CA LEU A 36 7.42 33.92 -3.18
C LEU A 36 8.19 33.59 -4.46
N ILE A 37 8.91 32.47 -4.47
CA ILE A 37 9.68 31.98 -5.61
C ILE A 37 9.01 30.74 -6.19
N SER A 38 9.25 30.47 -7.47
CA SER A 38 8.71 29.26 -8.11
C SER A 38 9.29 27.99 -7.50
N GLN A 39 8.58 26.88 -7.65
CA GLN A 39 9.05 25.55 -7.20
C GLN A 39 10.41 25.21 -7.81
N VAL A 40 10.62 25.53 -9.10
CA VAL A 40 11.90 25.31 -9.81
C VAL A 40 13.04 26.13 -9.21
N GLN A 41 12.77 27.40 -8.89
CA GLN A 41 13.74 28.28 -8.22
C GLN A 41 14.06 27.76 -6.81
N PHE A 42 13.06 27.32 -6.06
CA PHE A 42 13.27 26.74 -4.73
C PHE A 42 14.14 25.49 -4.79
N ILE A 43 13.85 24.55 -5.68
CA ILE A 43 14.65 23.32 -5.87
C ILE A 43 16.11 23.68 -6.16
N SER A 44 16.33 24.64 -7.07
CA SER A 44 17.68 25.07 -7.45
C SER A 44 18.42 25.73 -6.28
N LYS A 45 17.75 26.59 -5.51
CA LYS A 45 18.31 27.23 -4.31
C LYS A 45 18.63 26.19 -3.22
N ARG A 46 17.71 25.28 -2.92
CA ARG A 46 17.90 24.26 -1.88
C ARG A 46 19.05 23.32 -2.22
N ILE A 47 19.15 22.86 -3.48
CA ILE A 47 20.27 22.03 -3.92
C ILE A 47 21.61 22.78 -3.84
N SER A 48 21.64 24.06 -4.22
CA SER A 48 22.85 24.90 -4.13
C SER A 48 23.30 25.07 -2.67
N ALA A 49 22.35 25.22 -1.74
CA ALA A 49 22.61 25.34 -0.31
C ALA A 49 23.19 24.07 0.35
N LEU A 50 23.16 22.91 -0.33
CA LEU A 50 23.81 21.69 0.17
C LEU A 50 25.34 21.74 0.10
N ALA A 51 25.93 22.76 -0.56
CA ALA A 51 27.37 22.97 -0.66
C ALA A 51 28.16 21.69 -1.06
N LEU A 52 27.63 20.96 -2.04
CA LEU A 52 28.19 19.67 -2.46
C LEU A 52 29.62 19.85 -3.00
N LYS A 53 30.52 18.94 -2.62
CA LYS A 53 31.93 18.94 -3.06
C LYS A 53 32.12 18.84 -4.59
N ARG A 54 31.12 18.32 -5.30
CA ARG A 54 31.13 18.14 -6.76
C ARG A 54 29.83 18.67 -7.33
N HIS A 55 29.89 19.08 -8.60
CA HIS A 55 28.70 19.47 -9.33
C HIS A 55 27.66 18.34 -9.36
N VAL A 56 26.38 18.75 -9.28
CA VAL A 56 25.24 17.85 -9.44
C VAL A 56 25.26 17.29 -10.85
N ARG A 57 25.22 15.96 -10.98
CA ARG A 57 25.19 15.30 -12.29
C ARG A 57 23.94 15.70 -13.08
N LYS A 58 24.05 15.71 -14.41
CA LYS A 58 22.93 15.99 -15.32
C LYS A 58 21.75 15.02 -15.15
N ASP A 59 22.06 13.77 -14.80
CA ASP A 59 21.11 12.68 -14.61
C ASP A 59 20.65 12.52 -13.15
N ALA A 60 21.07 13.41 -12.25
CA ALA A 60 20.68 13.35 -10.86
C ALA A 60 19.18 13.61 -10.73
N VAL A 61 18.51 12.74 -9.96
CA VAL A 61 17.13 12.99 -9.52
C VAL A 61 17.15 14.17 -8.55
N ARG A 62 16.40 15.22 -8.89
CA ARG A 62 16.32 16.46 -8.11
C ARG A 62 14.97 16.65 -7.44
N LEU A 63 13.97 15.89 -7.88
CA LEU A 63 12.62 15.93 -7.35
C LEU A 63 12.07 14.50 -7.27
N CYS A 64 11.45 14.18 -6.15
CA CYS A 64 10.59 13.02 -5.98
C CYS A 64 9.16 13.49 -5.72
N ASP A 65 8.20 12.70 -6.14
CA ASP A 65 6.78 12.94 -5.92
C ASP A 65 6.11 11.68 -5.41
N CYS A 66 5.21 11.82 -4.44
CA CYS A 66 4.47 10.73 -3.83
C CYS A 66 2.99 11.06 -3.91
N ILE A 67 2.23 10.22 -4.60
CA ILE A 67 0.78 10.38 -4.71
C ILE A 67 0.11 9.71 -3.51
N VAL A 68 -0.74 10.45 -2.80
CA VAL A 68 -1.60 9.93 -1.74
C VAL A 68 -3.05 10.14 -2.15
N THR A 69 -3.83 9.07 -2.28
CA THR A 69 -5.25 9.13 -2.69
C THR A 69 -6.15 8.94 -1.47
N LEU A 70 -7.24 9.70 -1.39
CA LEU A 70 -8.27 9.51 -0.38
C LEU A 70 -8.98 8.16 -0.62
N PRO A 71 -9.03 7.25 0.37
CA PRO A 71 -9.79 6.02 0.25
C PRO A 71 -11.30 6.31 0.10
N ARG A 72 -12.00 5.57 -0.76
CA ARG A 72 -13.46 5.71 -0.95
C ARG A 72 -14.28 5.47 0.34
N SER A 73 -13.70 4.71 1.28
CA SER A 73 -14.30 4.38 2.57
C SER A 73 -14.12 5.47 3.62
N PHE A 74 -13.28 6.48 3.35
CA PHE A 74 -13.01 7.56 4.29
C PHE A 74 -14.05 8.67 4.17
N ASP A 75 -14.35 9.35 5.28
CA ASP A 75 -15.32 10.45 5.30
C ASP A 75 -14.81 11.66 4.51
N ASP A 76 -15.51 12.02 3.42
CA ASP A 76 -15.20 13.16 2.57
C ASP A 76 -15.17 14.49 3.34
N ASN A 77 -15.95 14.64 4.42
CA ASN A 77 -15.92 15.85 5.25
C ASN A 77 -14.59 16.03 5.99
N ARG A 78 -13.85 14.93 6.17
CA ARG A 78 -12.53 14.89 6.82
C ARG A 78 -11.38 14.82 5.81
N GLU A 79 -11.64 15.01 4.52
CA GLU A 79 -10.63 15.00 3.43
C GLU A 79 -9.40 15.86 3.80
N ARG A 80 -9.64 17.09 4.26
CA ARG A 80 -8.55 18.02 4.58
C ARG A 80 -7.72 17.55 5.78
N GLU A 81 -8.36 16.94 6.77
CA GLU A 81 -7.69 16.36 7.94
C GLU A 81 -6.82 15.17 7.53
N PHE A 82 -7.35 14.31 6.65
CA PHE A 82 -6.63 13.18 6.06
C PHE A 82 -5.36 13.65 5.33
N PHE A 83 -5.48 14.57 4.38
CA PHE A 83 -4.32 15.05 3.61
C PHE A 83 -3.33 15.83 4.47
N LYS A 84 -3.79 16.60 5.46
CA LYS A 84 -2.90 17.29 6.41
C LYS A 84 -2.09 16.29 7.25
N THR A 85 -2.71 15.19 7.65
CA THR A 85 -2.03 14.13 8.42
C THR A 85 -1.01 13.40 7.54
N ALA A 86 -1.39 13.04 6.30
CA ALA A 86 -0.47 12.47 5.32
C ALA A 86 0.73 13.39 5.01
N TYR A 87 0.46 14.69 4.82
CA TYR A 87 1.48 15.71 4.63
C TYR A 87 2.45 15.78 5.81
N THR A 88 1.93 15.73 7.04
CA THR A 88 2.74 15.78 8.27
C THR A 88 3.70 14.59 8.33
N PHE A 89 3.18 13.38 8.11
CA PHE A 89 3.99 12.16 8.06
C PHE A 89 5.10 12.26 7.01
N LEU A 90 4.76 12.60 5.77
CA LEU A 90 5.73 12.65 4.66
C LEU A 90 6.77 13.77 4.85
N SER A 91 6.36 14.92 5.41
CA SER A 91 7.26 16.05 5.69
C SER A 91 8.27 15.70 6.79
N GLN A 92 7.85 15.00 7.84
CA GLN A 92 8.76 14.50 8.87
C GLN A 92 9.70 13.44 8.31
N ARG A 93 9.18 12.51 7.50
CA ARG A 93 9.93 11.39 6.94
C ARG A 93 11.01 11.81 5.94
N TYR A 94 10.74 12.82 5.11
CA TYR A 94 11.66 13.26 4.05
C TYR A 94 12.37 14.59 4.33
N GLY A 95 12.12 15.17 5.51
CA GLY A 95 12.70 16.43 5.95
C GLY A 95 11.89 17.64 5.51
N VAL A 96 11.42 18.42 6.48
CA VAL A 96 10.56 19.59 6.28
C VAL A 96 11.17 20.64 5.33
N ASP A 97 12.49 20.83 5.40
CA ASP A 97 13.23 21.78 4.56
C ASP A 97 13.34 21.33 3.10
N ASN A 98 13.08 20.05 2.82
CA ASN A 98 13.19 19.47 1.50
C ASN A 98 11.84 19.43 0.75
N VAL A 99 10.75 19.79 1.44
CA VAL A 99 9.40 19.79 0.86
C VAL A 99 9.27 20.94 -0.15
N VAL A 100 8.95 20.59 -1.39
CA VAL A 100 8.70 21.53 -2.47
C VAL A 100 7.24 21.99 -2.42
N SER A 101 6.30 21.06 -2.48
CA SER A 101 4.87 21.33 -2.48
C SER A 101 4.07 20.08 -2.09
N ALA A 102 2.79 20.27 -1.76
CA ALA A 102 1.85 19.20 -1.46
C ALA A 102 0.47 19.59 -1.98
N TYR A 103 0.27 19.48 -3.30
CA TYR A 103 -0.94 19.92 -3.98
C TYR A 103 -2.01 18.83 -3.94
N VAL A 104 -3.17 19.15 -3.37
CA VAL A 104 -4.37 18.32 -3.37
C VAL A 104 -5.23 18.67 -4.57
N HIS A 105 -5.56 17.68 -5.39
CA HIS A 105 -6.46 17.76 -6.54
C HIS A 105 -7.78 17.07 -6.18
N ARG A 106 -8.92 17.73 -6.42
CA ARG A 106 -10.27 17.19 -6.12
C ARG A 106 -11.09 16.77 -7.33
N ASN A 107 -10.65 17.10 -8.54
CA ASN A 107 -11.42 16.91 -9.79
C ASN A 107 -11.09 15.59 -10.52
N SER A 108 -9.96 14.94 -10.21
CA SER A 108 -9.73 13.57 -10.63
C SER A 108 -10.75 12.66 -9.95
N SER A 109 -11.08 11.52 -10.55
CA SER A 109 -12.06 10.53 -10.06
C SER A 109 -12.03 10.24 -8.56
N HIS A 110 -10.89 10.45 -7.91
CA HIS A 110 -10.70 10.47 -6.46
C HIS A 110 -9.80 11.65 -6.06
N PRO A 111 -10.11 12.36 -4.98
CA PRO A 111 -9.18 13.35 -4.42
C PRO A 111 -7.82 12.71 -4.13
N HIS A 112 -6.74 13.36 -4.54
CA HIS A 112 -5.38 12.90 -4.27
C HIS A 112 -4.41 14.06 -4.09
N MET A 113 -3.30 13.79 -3.41
CA MET A 113 -2.25 14.75 -3.13
C MET A 113 -0.96 14.34 -3.83
N HIS A 114 -0.36 15.26 -4.58
CA HIS A 114 1.02 15.17 -5.05
C HIS A 114 1.94 15.78 -4.00
N PHE A 115 2.65 14.94 -3.26
CA PHE A 115 3.66 15.35 -2.29
C PHE A 115 5.05 15.36 -2.94
N ALA A 116 5.57 16.55 -3.20
CA ALA A 116 6.82 16.77 -3.91
C ALA A 116 7.96 17.19 -2.97
N TRP A 117 9.10 16.49 -3.04
CA TRP A 117 10.29 16.78 -2.20
C TRP A 117 11.61 16.57 -2.92
N ILE A 118 12.67 17.15 -2.37
CA ILE A 118 14.05 16.99 -2.86
C ILE A 118 14.70 15.84 -2.08
N PRO A 119 15.27 14.82 -2.75
CA PRO A 119 15.80 13.63 -2.07
C PRO A 119 17.19 13.90 -1.48
N VAL A 120 17.21 14.61 -0.35
CA VAL A 120 18.42 14.90 0.43
C VAL A 120 18.58 13.85 1.53
N THR A 121 19.76 13.26 1.63
CA THR A 121 20.11 12.32 2.69
C THR A 121 20.41 13.06 3.99
N GLU A 122 20.38 12.34 5.13
CA GLU A 122 20.71 12.92 6.45
C GLU A 122 22.12 13.54 6.50
N ASP A 123 23.08 12.96 5.76
CA ASP A 123 24.44 13.49 5.61
C ASP A 123 24.56 14.64 4.57
N GLY A 124 23.43 15.21 4.13
CA GLY A 124 23.38 16.41 3.30
C GLY A 124 23.66 16.22 1.81
N ARG A 125 23.66 14.98 1.30
CA ARG A 125 23.86 14.71 -0.14
C ARG A 125 22.55 14.65 -0.90
N LEU A 126 22.58 15.02 -2.18
CA LEU A 126 21.47 14.78 -3.10
C LEU A 126 21.53 13.35 -3.66
N SER A 127 20.70 12.44 -3.16
CA SER A 127 20.69 11.04 -3.60
C SER A 127 19.33 10.34 -3.41
N ALA A 128 18.50 10.34 -4.47
CA ALA A 128 17.26 9.55 -4.49
C ALA A 128 17.47 8.04 -4.32
N LYS A 129 18.65 7.52 -4.70
CA LYS A 129 18.99 6.10 -4.50
C LYS A 129 19.13 5.77 -3.01
N SER A 130 19.65 6.71 -2.23
CA SER A 130 19.89 6.54 -0.79
C SER A 130 18.65 6.86 0.03
N VAL A 131 17.84 7.84 -0.40
CA VAL A 131 16.59 8.20 0.28
C VAL A 131 15.47 7.20 -0.04
N VAL A 132 15.25 6.89 -1.32
CA VAL A 132 14.15 6.02 -1.77
C VAL A 132 14.69 4.63 -2.11
N THR A 133 15.08 3.90 -1.06
CA THR A 133 15.59 2.53 -1.14
C THR A 133 14.46 1.49 -1.29
N ARG A 134 14.81 0.22 -1.53
CA ARG A 134 13.82 -0.87 -1.50
C ARG A 134 13.17 -1.04 -0.13
N LEU A 135 13.95 -0.88 0.94
CA LEU A 135 13.45 -0.96 2.31
C LEU A 135 12.51 0.21 2.60
N GLU A 136 12.86 1.42 2.14
CA GLU A 136 12.00 2.60 2.28
C GLU A 136 10.65 2.37 1.59
N LEU A 137 10.65 1.92 0.34
CA LEU A 137 9.41 1.61 -0.38
C LEU A 137 8.55 0.53 0.30
N LYS A 138 9.19 -0.45 0.95
CA LYS A 138 8.49 -1.51 1.70
C LYS A 138 7.85 -1.00 3.00
N THR A 139 8.50 -0.05 3.67
CA THR A 139 8.08 0.44 5.00
C THR A 139 7.18 1.67 4.93
N LEU A 140 7.21 2.42 3.81
CA LEU A 140 6.44 3.64 3.64
C LEU A 140 4.94 3.49 3.95
N HIS A 141 4.24 2.54 3.30
CA HIS A 141 2.79 2.40 3.49
C HIS A 141 2.40 1.86 4.88
N PRO A 142 3.06 0.81 5.42
CA PRO A 142 2.77 0.35 6.79
C PRO A 142 3.03 1.42 7.86
N ASP A 143 4.10 2.21 7.71
CA ASP A 143 4.42 3.29 8.64
C ASP A 143 3.41 4.43 8.55
N MET A 144 3.05 4.80 7.32
CA MET A 144 2.06 5.85 7.05
C MET A 144 0.68 5.47 7.59
N GLN A 145 0.24 4.21 7.37
CA GLN A 145 -1.04 3.73 7.90
C GLN A 145 -1.07 3.83 9.41
N ARG A 146 -0.07 3.27 10.11
CA ARG A 146 0.00 3.33 11.58
C ARG A 146 -0.03 4.75 12.13
N PHE A 147 0.74 5.65 11.52
CA PHE A 147 0.80 7.06 11.91
C PHE A 147 -0.56 7.75 11.72
N MET A 148 -1.18 7.57 10.56
CA MET A 148 -2.44 8.22 10.23
C MET A 148 -3.60 7.66 11.06
N GLU A 149 -3.68 6.35 11.29
CA GLU A 149 -4.71 5.74 12.14
C GLU A 149 -4.61 6.23 13.58
N SER A 150 -3.39 6.30 14.13
CA SER A 150 -3.17 6.87 15.47
C SER A 150 -3.56 8.35 15.55
N SER A 151 -3.27 9.13 14.50
CA SER A 151 -3.51 10.58 14.50
C SER A 151 -4.98 10.92 14.26
N LEU A 152 -5.68 10.16 13.41
CA LEU A 152 -7.07 10.42 13.01
C LEU A 152 -8.09 9.69 13.89
N GLY A 153 -7.65 8.72 14.69
CA GLY A 153 -8.50 7.91 15.57
C GLY A 153 -9.44 6.96 14.81
N CYS A 154 -9.17 6.69 13.54
CA CYS A 154 -9.97 5.79 12.71
C CYS A 154 -9.09 5.02 11.73
N LYS A 155 -9.60 3.91 11.21
CA LYS A 155 -8.91 3.10 10.19
C LYS A 155 -8.71 3.92 8.92
N VAL A 156 -7.49 3.89 8.37
CA VAL A 156 -7.19 4.49 7.05
C VAL A 156 -6.64 3.44 6.11
N GLU A 157 -7.34 3.20 5.00
CA GLU A 157 -7.03 2.14 4.05
C GLU A 157 -5.90 2.55 3.08
N ILE A 158 -4.73 2.89 3.64
CA ILE A 158 -3.53 3.23 2.87
C ILE A 158 -2.94 1.98 2.22
N LEU A 159 -2.85 0.88 2.98
CA LEU A 159 -2.57 -0.45 2.46
C LEU A 159 -3.83 -1.03 1.80
N LEU A 160 -3.64 -1.71 0.67
CA LEU A 160 -4.66 -2.61 0.17
C LEU A 160 -4.79 -3.78 1.15
N ASP A 161 -6.02 -4.22 1.41
CA ASP A 161 -6.24 -5.52 2.05
C ASP A 161 -5.60 -6.64 1.19
N SER A 162 -5.31 -7.79 1.81
CA SER A 162 -4.64 -8.89 1.14
C SER A 162 -5.41 -9.39 -0.09
N GLU A 163 -6.74 -9.29 -0.07
CA GLU A 163 -7.63 -9.66 -1.17
C GLU A 163 -7.48 -8.70 -2.35
N LYS A 164 -7.61 -7.37 -2.18
CA LYS A 164 -7.41 -6.40 -3.26
C LYS A 164 -5.96 -6.33 -3.74
N ALA A 165 -4.99 -6.62 -2.85
CA ALA A 165 -3.60 -6.78 -3.25
C ALA A 165 -3.43 -8.00 -4.17
N GLY A 166 -4.10 -9.11 -3.86
CA GLY A 166 -4.19 -10.31 -4.69
C GLY A 166 -4.84 -10.03 -6.04
N GLU A 167 -6.04 -9.43 -6.04
CA GLU A 167 -6.75 -9.02 -7.27
C GLU A 167 -5.89 -8.15 -8.18
N ARG A 168 -5.11 -7.22 -7.61
CA ARG A 168 -4.24 -6.35 -8.40
C ARG A 168 -3.06 -7.10 -9.01
N ILE A 169 -2.47 -8.06 -8.28
CA ILE A 169 -1.44 -8.96 -8.83
C ILE A 169 -2.04 -9.80 -9.96
N LEU A 170 -3.24 -10.34 -9.75
CA LEU A 170 -3.97 -11.13 -10.75
C LEU A 170 -4.32 -10.30 -12.00
N SER A 171 -4.68 -9.02 -11.84
CA SER A 171 -4.98 -8.12 -12.96
C SER A 171 -3.77 -7.80 -13.85
N GLY A 172 -2.55 -8.05 -13.36
CA GLY A 172 -1.31 -7.88 -14.12
C GLY A 172 -0.79 -9.15 -14.80
N LEU A 173 -1.44 -10.30 -14.58
CA LEU A 173 -1.10 -11.55 -15.25
C LEU A 173 -1.64 -11.56 -16.68
N GLY A 174 -0.91 -12.19 -17.61
CA GLY A 174 -1.40 -12.37 -18.98
C GLY A 174 -2.67 -13.23 -18.99
N LEU A 175 -3.54 -13.03 -19.99
CA LEU A 175 -4.81 -13.78 -20.11
C LEU A 175 -4.61 -15.30 -20.02
N LYS A 176 -3.46 -15.80 -20.53
CA LYS A 176 -3.08 -17.22 -20.44
C LYS A 176 -2.82 -17.68 -19.00
N ASP A 177 -2.00 -16.95 -18.25
CA ASP A 177 -1.68 -17.30 -16.85
C ASP A 177 -2.93 -17.24 -15.97
N TYR A 178 -3.86 -16.32 -16.26
CA TYR A 178 -5.15 -16.24 -15.59
C TYR A 178 -6.04 -17.46 -15.89
N ILE A 179 -6.12 -17.87 -17.17
CA ILE A 179 -6.88 -19.07 -17.58
C ILE A 179 -6.28 -20.33 -16.95
N ASP A 180 -4.96 -20.48 -16.99
CA ASP A 180 -4.25 -21.63 -16.43
C ASP A 180 -4.44 -21.72 -14.91
N ALA A 181 -4.34 -20.57 -14.20
CA ALA A 181 -4.58 -20.51 -12.76
C ALA A 181 -6.04 -20.83 -12.40
N LYS A 182 -7.01 -20.34 -13.19
CA LYS A 182 -8.43 -20.63 -12.97
C LYS A 182 -8.74 -22.12 -13.19
N ALA A 183 -8.18 -22.72 -14.23
CA ALA A 183 -8.34 -24.15 -14.51
C ALA A 183 -7.74 -25.03 -13.38
N GLU A 184 -6.58 -24.66 -12.85
CA GLU A 184 -5.99 -25.38 -11.70
C GLU A 184 -6.83 -25.21 -10.43
N LEU A 185 -7.44 -24.04 -10.22
CA LEU A 185 -8.34 -23.79 -9.09
C LEU A 185 -9.59 -24.68 -9.16
N GLU A 186 -10.22 -24.79 -10.34
CA GLU A 186 -11.36 -25.69 -10.57
C GLU A 186 -10.97 -27.17 -10.38
N ARG A 187 -9.75 -27.56 -10.77
CA ARG A 187 -9.21 -28.90 -10.54
C ARG A 187 -9.05 -29.20 -9.05
N LEU A 188 -8.47 -28.27 -8.30
CA LEU A 188 -8.28 -28.38 -6.85
C LEU A 188 -9.60 -28.41 -6.10
N ASP A 189 -10.58 -27.59 -6.49
CA ASP A 189 -11.92 -27.60 -5.88
C ASP A 189 -12.63 -28.94 -6.08
N SER A 190 -12.49 -29.54 -7.27
CA SER A 190 -13.01 -30.89 -7.54
C SER A 190 -12.32 -31.94 -6.67
N GLU A 191 -11.00 -31.86 -6.54
CA GLU A 191 -10.21 -32.77 -5.69
C GLU A 191 -10.58 -32.62 -4.20
N ILE A 192 -10.78 -31.39 -3.73
CA ILE A 192 -11.24 -31.11 -2.37
C ILE A 192 -12.66 -31.66 -2.14
N ALA A 193 -13.56 -31.52 -3.11
CA ALA A 193 -14.91 -32.04 -3.02
C ALA A 193 -14.91 -33.58 -2.93
N GLU A 194 -14.10 -34.26 -3.76
CA GLU A 194 -13.91 -35.71 -3.70
C GLU A 194 -13.31 -36.15 -2.37
N LYS A 195 -12.25 -35.49 -1.90
CA LYS A 195 -11.61 -35.81 -0.62
C LYS A 195 -12.55 -35.60 0.56
N LYS A 196 -13.39 -34.55 0.53
CA LYS A 196 -14.45 -34.34 1.54
C LYS A 196 -15.50 -35.46 1.52
N ALA A 197 -15.93 -35.90 0.34
CA ALA A 197 -16.87 -37.01 0.22
C ALA A 197 -16.27 -38.32 0.76
N GLN A 198 -15.02 -38.62 0.41
CA GLN A 198 -14.28 -39.78 0.94
C GLN A 198 -14.15 -39.71 2.47
N LEU A 199 -13.79 -38.54 3.01
CA LEU A 199 -13.65 -38.34 4.45
C LEU A 199 -14.98 -38.58 5.18
N ASN A 200 -16.09 -38.08 4.64
CA ASN A 200 -17.42 -38.26 5.23
C ASN A 200 -17.83 -39.74 5.26
N GLU A 201 -17.54 -40.51 4.20
CA GLU A 201 -17.84 -41.93 4.17
C GLU A 201 -16.99 -42.72 5.17
N ILE A 202 -15.69 -42.41 5.29
CA ILE A 202 -14.82 -43.00 6.31
C ILE A 202 -15.36 -42.71 7.71
N LEU A 203 -15.78 -41.47 7.97
CA LEU A 203 -16.36 -41.08 9.25
C LEU A 203 -17.63 -41.88 9.58
N ARG A 204 -18.46 -42.11 8.57
CA ARG A 204 -19.70 -42.90 8.69
C ARG A 204 -19.38 -44.37 9.03
N GLN A 205 -18.41 -44.96 8.34
CA GLN A 205 -17.96 -46.33 8.59
C GLN A 205 -17.35 -46.49 9.99
N GLU A 206 -16.56 -45.50 10.42
CA GLU A 206 -15.97 -45.46 11.75
C GLU A 206 -17.04 -45.40 12.85
N HIS A 207 -18.06 -44.56 12.66
CA HIS A 207 -19.19 -44.46 13.57
C HIS A 207 -19.98 -45.78 13.66
N GLU A 208 -20.26 -46.42 12.52
CA GLU A 208 -20.90 -47.74 12.52
C GLU A 208 -20.04 -48.82 13.17
N ALA A 209 -18.73 -48.82 12.92
CA ALA A 209 -17.80 -49.76 13.54
C ALA A 209 -17.74 -49.59 15.07
N ARG A 210 -17.71 -48.34 15.57
CA ARG A 210 -17.81 -48.05 17.00
C ARG A 210 -19.11 -48.54 17.60
N LYS A 211 -20.23 -48.33 16.91
CA LYS A 211 -21.54 -48.79 17.38
C LYS A 211 -21.60 -50.32 17.47
N ARG A 212 -21.13 -51.02 16.43
CA ARG A 212 -21.01 -52.49 16.43
C ARG A 212 -20.10 -53.00 17.54
N LEU A 213 -18.96 -52.33 17.76
CA LEU A 213 -18.04 -52.68 18.85
C LEU A 213 -18.69 -52.49 20.22
N ALA A 214 -19.42 -51.39 20.43
CA ALA A 214 -20.14 -51.14 21.68
C ALA A 214 -21.25 -52.17 21.95
N GLU A 215 -21.98 -52.59 20.91
CA GLU A 215 -22.98 -53.66 21.00
C GLU A 215 -22.33 -55.01 21.39
N LEU A 216 -21.20 -55.36 20.78
CA LEU A 216 -20.44 -56.58 21.10
C LEU A 216 -19.88 -56.59 22.54
N VAL A 217 -19.36 -55.45 23.01
CA VAL A 217 -18.86 -55.32 24.39
C VAL A 217 -20.01 -55.49 25.39
N CYS A 218 -21.17 -54.88 25.13
CA CYS A 218 -22.35 -54.99 25.98
C CYS A 218 -22.89 -56.44 26.07
N SER A 219 -22.86 -57.19 24.96
CA SER A 219 -23.26 -58.61 24.97
C SER A 219 -22.26 -59.50 25.72
N ALA A 220 -20.96 -59.20 25.64
CA ALA A 220 -19.93 -59.97 26.36
C ALA A 220 -20.01 -59.75 27.88
N GLU A 221 -20.31 -58.53 28.32
CA GLU A 221 -20.50 -58.21 29.75
C GLU A 221 -21.76 -58.87 30.36
N GLN A 222 -22.78 -59.19 29.55
CA GLN A 222 -23.98 -59.90 30.01
C GLN A 222 -23.74 -61.41 30.20
N GLU A 223 -22.95 -62.04 29.33
CA GLU A 223 -22.59 -63.46 29.44
C GLU A 223 -21.69 -63.76 30.66
N ASP A 224 -20.84 -62.81 31.06
CA ASP A 224 -19.99 -62.95 32.26
C ASP A 224 -20.76 -62.76 33.60
N THR A 225 -21.96 -62.17 33.58
CA THR A 225 -22.80 -61.99 34.79
C THR A 225 -23.80 -63.11 35.07
N GLU A 226 -24.07 -63.99 34.10
CA GLU A 226 -24.96 -65.16 34.30
C GLU A 226 -24.19 -66.44 34.66
N GLY A 227 -22.86 -66.37 34.77
CA GLY A 227 -21.97 -67.51 34.99
C GLY A 227 -21.37 -67.68 36.40
N ASP A 228 -21.75 -66.87 37.39
CA ASP A 228 -21.28 -66.94 38.79
C ASP A 228 -22.43 -67.27 39.78
#